data_AF-A0A5D4FU42-F1
#
_entry.id   AF-A0A5D4FU42-F1
#
_cell.length_a   1.000
_cell.length_b   1.000
_cell.length_c   1.000
_cell.angle_alpha   90.00
_cell.angle_beta   90.00
_cell.angle_gamma   90.00
#
_symmetry.space_group_name_H-M   'P 1'
#
loop_
_entity.id
_entity.type
_entity.pdbx_description
1 polymer ?
#
loop_
_entity_poly.entity_id
_entity_poly.type
_entity_poly.pdbx_seq_one_letter_code
_entity_poly.pdbx_strand_id
1 'polypeptide(L)'
;MSTLGPGHPENRAELPPEDLPPQTAGRPKLTELDYEADPLARLERNNRSTKQAIIYFCAVPGIAAVLALGTAIISRIVGGPYCDADSSAWLCTEGFRLFFHIAPALVCFFGLFGAAYICYYKWKRHQRWRPWIAVIWFIMPVAIGWSVNSAAMLILNA
;
A
#
# COMPACT_ATOMS: atom_id res chain seq x y z
N MET A 1 7.66 -28.23 -42.29
CA MET A 1 6.56 -28.40 -41.31
C MET A 1 6.80 -27.41 -40.18
N SER A 2 6.21 -26.22 -40.29
CA SER A 2 6.20 -25.20 -39.22
C SER A 2 4.85 -25.31 -38.52
N THR A 3 4.86 -25.68 -37.24
CA THR A 3 3.65 -25.85 -36.41
C THR A 3 3.34 -24.59 -35.61
N LEU A 4 3.40 -23.42 -36.25
CA LEU A 4 2.97 -22.16 -35.64
C LEU A 4 1.50 -21.94 -35.97
N GLY A 5 0.62 -22.37 -35.07
CA GLY A 5 -0.81 -22.11 -35.19
C GLY A 5 -1.13 -20.61 -35.14
N PRO A 6 -2.27 -20.18 -35.71
CA PRO A 6 -2.69 -18.77 -35.83
C PRO A 6 -2.93 -18.02 -34.51
N GLY A 7 -2.65 -18.64 -33.35
CA GLY A 7 -2.87 -18.05 -32.03
C GLY A 7 -1.70 -17.24 -31.45
N HIS A 8 -0.53 -17.22 -32.10
CA HIS A 8 0.66 -16.56 -31.54
C HIS A 8 0.67 -15.04 -31.83
N PRO A 9 0.90 -14.16 -30.82
CA PRO A 9 0.81 -12.70 -30.97
C PRO A 9 1.68 -12.05 -32.05
N GLU A 10 2.85 -12.58 -32.41
CA GLU A 10 3.66 -12.05 -33.52
C GLU A 10 3.01 -12.23 -34.89
N ASN A 11 2.17 -13.26 -35.06
CA ASN A 11 1.46 -13.51 -36.32
C ASN A 11 0.27 -12.56 -36.52
N ARG A 12 -0.02 -11.70 -35.52
CA ARG A 12 -1.16 -10.77 -35.54
C ARG A 12 -0.95 -9.56 -36.46
N ALA A 13 0.30 -9.25 -36.81
CA ALA A 13 0.62 -8.24 -37.82
C ALA A 13 0.41 -8.74 -39.26
N GLU A 14 0.39 -10.07 -39.44
CA GLU A 14 0.25 -10.74 -40.74
C GLU A 14 -1.19 -11.18 -41.03
N LEU A 15 -2.07 -11.15 -40.01
CA LEU A 15 -3.45 -11.59 -40.14
C LEU A 15 -4.30 -10.58 -40.94
N PRO A 16 -5.11 -11.04 -41.91
CA PRO A 16 -6.11 -10.22 -42.59
C PRO A 16 -7.08 -9.58 -41.58
N PRO A 17 -7.65 -8.40 -41.87
CA PRO A 17 -8.56 -7.71 -40.96
C PRO A 17 -9.78 -8.54 -40.52
N GLU A 18 -10.22 -9.47 -41.38
CA GLU A 18 -11.34 -10.40 -41.13
C GLU A 18 -11.01 -11.45 -40.05
N ASP A 19 -9.74 -11.86 -39.95
CA ASP A 19 -9.26 -12.88 -39.03
C ASP A 19 -8.72 -12.29 -37.71
N LEU A 20 -8.72 -10.96 -37.59
CA LEU A 20 -8.42 -10.31 -36.32
C LEU A 20 -9.52 -10.68 -35.32
N PRO A 21 -9.17 -11.21 -34.13
CA PRO A 21 -10.17 -11.46 -33.10
C PRO A 21 -10.88 -10.13 -32.78
N PRO A 22 -12.21 -10.16 -32.56
CA PRO A 22 -12.99 -8.95 -32.32
C PRO A 22 -12.34 -8.11 -31.22
N GLN A 23 -11.99 -6.86 -31.54
CA GLN A 23 -11.35 -5.90 -30.63
C GLN A 23 -12.16 -5.61 -29.35
N THR A 24 -13.40 -6.09 -29.29
CA THR A 24 -14.37 -5.91 -28.21
C THR A 24 -14.33 -6.98 -27.12
N ALA A 25 -13.56 -8.07 -27.27
CA ALA A 25 -13.32 -8.99 -26.16
C ALA A 25 -12.20 -8.42 -25.29
N GLY A 26 -12.54 -7.86 -24.12
CA GLY A 26 -11.58 -7.38 -23.14
C GLY A 26 -10.43 -8.38 -22.99
N ARG A 27 -9.18 -7.88 -23.07
CA ARG A 27 -7.96 -8.73 -23.14
C ARG A 27 -8.10 -9.94 -22.21
N PRO A 28 -7.93 -11.18 -22.71
CA PRO A 28 -8.06 -12.37 -21.88
C PRO A 28 -7.16 -12.23 -20.65
N LYS A 29 -7.69 -12.59 -19.47
CA LYS A 29 -6.89 -12.62 -18.25
C LYS A 29 -5.76 -13.63 -18.47
N LEU A 30 -4.55 -13.13 -18.58
CA LEU A 30 -3.34 -13.95 -18.72
C LEU A 30 -3.28 -14.96 -17.57
N THR A 31 -3.14 -16.22 -17.92
CA THR A 31 -2.91 -17.34 -17.01
C THR A 31 -1.44 -17.38 -16.58
N GLU A 32 -1.10 -18.18 -15.57
CA GLU A 32 0.31 -18.33 -15.16
C GLU A 32 1.17 -18.93 -16.29
N LEU A 33 0.61 -19.80 -17.14
CA LEU A 33 1.27 -20.33 -18.34
C LEU A 33 1.64 -19.21 -19.33
N ASP A 34 0.75 -18.23 -19.53
CA ASP A 34 1.03 -17.09 -20.42
C ASP A 34 2.17 -16.22 -19.89
N TYR A 35 2.30 -16.08 -18.56
CA TYR A 35 3.40 -15.36 -17.93
C TYR A 35 4.73 -16.12 -17.97
N GLU A 36 4.70 -17.45 -18.10
CA GLU A 36 5.89 -18.28 -18.31
C GLU A 36 6.35 -18.24 -19.77
N ALA A 37 5.40 -18.23 -20.71
CA ALA A 37 5.66 -18.16 -22.14
C ALA A 37 6.12 -16.77 -22.62
N ASP A 38 5.55 -15.69 -22.08
CA ASP A 38 5.88 -14.31 -22.47
C ASP A 38 6.73 -13.58 -21.41
N PRO A 39 8.04 -13.34 -21.67
CA PRO A 39 8.91 -12.64 -20.74
C PRO A 39 8.51 -11.16 -20.54
N LEU A 40 7.89 -10.51 -21.53
CA LEU A 40 7.51 -9.10 -21.47
C LEU A 40 6.27 -8.91 -20.59
N ALA A 41 5.27 -9.79 -20.70
CA ALA A 41 4.13 -9.82 -19.79
C ALA A 41 4.56 -10.02 -18.32
N ARG A 42 5.57 -10.88 -18.09
CA ARG A 42 6.15 -11.10 -16.75
C ARG A 42 6.85 -9.86 -16.21
N LEU A 43 7.63 -9.17 -17.05
CA LEU A 43 8.33 -7.95 -16.67
C LEU A 43 7.34 -6.84 -16.27
N GLU A 44 6.30 -6.64 -17.07
CA GLU A 44 5.28 -5.62 -16.83
C GLU A 44 4.51 -5.90 -15.52
N ARG A 45 4.15 -7.16 -15.26
CA ARG A 45 3.55 -7.59 -13.98
C ARG A 45 4.48 -7.28 -12.79
N ASN A 46 5.78 -7.50 -12.94
CA ASN A 46 6.78 -7.23 -11.91
C ASN A 46 7.00 -5.73 -11.67
N ASN A 47 7.01 -4.92 -12.73
CA ASN A 47 7.10 -3.46 -12.62
C ASN A 47 5.91 -2.87 -11.89
N ARG A 48 4.69 -3.39 -12.14
CA ARG A 48 3.50 -3.01 -11.36
C ARG A 48 3.63 -3.35 -9.88
N SER A 49 4.19 -4.52 -9.53
CA SER A 49 4.44 -4.88 -8.12
C SER A 49 5.38 -3.88 -7.44
N THR A 50 6.45 -3.46 -8.13
CA THR A 50 7.39 -2.45 -7.60
C THR A 50 6.72 -1.09 -7.41
N LYS A 51 5.94 -0.62 -8.39
CA LYS A 51 5.19 0.65 -8.26
C LYS A 51 4.20 0.60 -7.09
N GLN A 52 3.49 -0.52 -6.92
CA GLN A 52 2.61 -0.74 -5.78
C GLN A 52 3.37 -0.67 -4.45
N ALA A 53 4.55 -1.30 -4.36
CA ALA A 53 5.37 -1.26 -3.16
C ALA A 53 5.83 0.16 -2.80
N ILE A 54 6.25 0.97 -3.79
CA ILE A 54 6.66 2.36 -3.59
C ILE A 54 5.48 3.22 -3.12
N ILE A 55 4.31 3.07 -3.75
CA ILE A 55 3.11 3.80 -3.34
C ILE A 55 2.75 3.42 -1.90
N TYR A 56 2.77 2.14 -1.56
CA TYR A 56 2.45 1.66 -0.22
C TYR A 56 3.43 2.18 0.83
N PHE A 57 4.73 2.17 0.51
CA PHE A 57 5.80 2.70 1.35
C PHE A 57 5.57 4.16 1.74
N CYS A 58 5.14 5.01 0.80
CA CYS A 58 4.83 6.41 1.10
C CYS A 58 3.45 6.59 1.74
N ALA A 59 2.45 5.81 1.31
CA ALA A 59 1.06 6.01 1.70
C ALA A 59 0.82 5.72 3.19
N VAL A 60 1.36 4.61 3.74
CA VAL A 60 1.13 4.25 5.14
C VAL A 60 1.66 5.32 6.13
N PRO A 61 2.97 5.67 6.12
CA PRO A 61 3.47 6.72 6.99
C PRO A 61 2.87 8.09 6.65
N GLY A 62 2.58 8.36 5.37
CA GLY A 62 1.93 9.61 4.94
C GLY A 62 0.53 9.78 5.54
N ILE A 63 -0.31 8.75 5.49
CA ILE A 63 -1.65 8.77 6.10
C ILE A 63 -1.53 8.93 7.62
N ALA A 64 -0.62 8.21 8.28
CA ALA A 64 -0.41 8.34 9.71
C ALA A 64 0.03 9.76 10.11
N ALA A 65 0.94 10.37 9.35
CA ALA A 65 1.38 11.74 9.55
C ALA A 65 0.25 12.76 9.32
N VAL A 66 -0.57 12.56 8.28
CA VAL A 66 -1.74 13.41 8.01
C VAL A 66 -2.77 13.32 9.13
N LEU A 67 -3.02 12.12 9.68
CA LEU A 67 -3.89 11.96 10.84
C LEU A 67 -3.35 12.67 12.07
N ALA A 68 -2.07 12.49 12.40
CA ALA A 68 -1.44 13.14 13.54
C ALA A 68 -1.47 14.67 13.41
N LEU A 69 -0.96 15.19 12.29
CA LEU A 69 -0.89 16.63 12.04
C LEU A 69 -2.29 17.25 11.93
N GLY A 70 -3.20 16.61 11.21
CA GLY A 70 -4.58 17.05 11.08
C GLY A 70 -5.28 17.12 12.43
N THR A 71 -5.08 16.12 13.29
CA THR A 71 -5.63 16.13 14.65
C THR A 71 -5.07 17.28 15.47
N ALA A 72 -3.76 17.52 15.42
CA ALA A 72 -3.13 18.60 16.16
C ALA A 72 -3.63 19.98 15.71
N ILE A 73 -3.78 20.19 14.40
CA ILE A 73 -4.31 21.44 13.82
C ILE A 73 -5.78 21.62 14.20
N ILE A 74 -6.63 20.61 14.00
CA ILE A 74 -8.06 20.68 14.31
C ILE A 74 -8.26 20.93 15.80
N SER A 75 -7.53 20.22 16.65
CA SER A 75 -7.54 20.42 18.09
C SER A 75 -7.25 21.88 18.46
N ARG A 76 -6.23 22.48 17.84
CA ARG A 76 -5.85 23.88 18.10
C ARG A 76 -6.92 24.88 17.65
N ILE A 77 -7.64 24.60 16.56
CA ILE A 77 -8.72 25.45 16.05
C ILE A 77 -9.96 25.34 16.95
N VAL A 78 -10.30 24.14 17.40
CA VAL A 78 -11.46 23.90 18.26
C VAL A 78 -11.25 24.47 19.67
N GLY A 79 -10.01 24.46 20.16
CA GLY A 79 -9.68 24.90 21.51
C GLY A 79 -10.11 23.89 22.58
N GLY A 80 -10.01 24.29 23.84
CA GLY A 80 -10.37 23.45 24.97
C GLY A 80 -9.57 23.77 26.23
N PRO A 81 -9.97 23.19 27.37
CA PRO A 81 -9.47 23.58 28.69
C PRO A 81 -7.96 23.42 28.83
N TYR A 82 -7.33 22.48 28.12
CA TYR A 82 -5.88 22.31 28.15
C TYR A 82 -5.12 23.41 27.41
N CYS A 83 -5.70 23.97 26.34
CA CYS A 83 -5.09 25.06 25.58
C CYS A 83 -5.33 26.43 26.20
N ASP A 84 -6.36 26.56 27.04
CA ASP A 84 -6.62 27.75 27.84
C ASP A 84 -5.66 27.83 29.04
N ALA A 85 -5.34 26.67 29.64
CA ALA A 85 -4.40 26.56 30.76
C ALA A 85 -2.93 26.67 30.35
N ASP A 86 -2.58 26.21 29.14
CA ASP A 86 -1.24 26.30 28.57
C ASP A 86 -1.32 26.70 27.10
N SER A 87 -0.87 27.92 26.80
CA SER A 87 -0.89 28.46 25.44
C SER A 87 0.01 27.68 24.48
N SER A 88 0.97 26.90 24.99
CA SER A 88 1.87 26.05 24.20
C SER A 88 1.29 24.67 23.86
N ALA A 89 0.16 24.29 24.47
CA ALA A 89 -0.48 23.00 24.19
C ALA A 89 -1.11 22.98 22.78
N TRP A 90 -0.86 21.90 22.04
CA TRP A 90 -1.49 21.64 20.73
C TRP A 90 -2.72 20.73 20.84
N LEU A 91 -2.75 19.85 21.84
CA LEU A 91 -3.82 18.90 22.07
C LEU A 91 -4.73 19.41 23.21
N CYS A 92 -5.84 20.04 22.83
CA CYS A 92 -6.66 20.91 23.67
C CYS A 92 -7.74 20.17 24.48
N THR A 93 -8.05 18.92 24.12
CA THR A 93 -8.99 18.05 24.85
C THR A 93 -8.43 16.63 24.98
N GLU A 94 -9.00 15.86 25.90
CA GLU A 94 -8.59 14.46 26.12
C GLU A 94 -8.91 13.58 24.91
N GLY A 95 -10.06 13.80 24.26
CA GLY A 95 -10.44 13.10 23.04
C GLY A 95 -9.42 13.31 21.90
N PHE A 96 -8.94 14.54 21.71
CA PHE A 96 -7.90 14.81 20.71
C PHE A 96 -6.55 14.19 21.09
N ARG A 97 -6.21 14.14 22.38
CA ARG A 97 -5.02 13.41 22.84
C ARG A 97 -5.13 11.93 22.51
N LEU A 98 -6.25 11.30 22.83
CA LEU A 98 -6.46 9.87 22.56
C LEU A 98 -6.40 9.57 21.06
N PHE A 99 -7.10 10.37 20.25
CA PHE A 99 -7.16 10.17 18.81
C PHE A 99 -5.79 10.38 18.15
N PHE A 100 -5.02 11.40 18.57
CA PHE A 100 -3.67 11.66 18.06
C PHE A 100 -2.73 10.47 18.22
N HIS A 101 -2.86 9.72 19.32
CA HIS A 101 -2.01 8.57 19.59
C HIS A 101 -2.54 7.32 18.88
N ILE A 102 -3.82 6.99 19.08
CA ILE A 102 -4.40 5.72 18.62
C ILE A 102 -4.55 5.67 17.10
N ALA A 103 -5.06 6.72 16.45
CA ALA A 103 -5.40 6.64 15.03
C ALA A 103 -4.19 6.40 14.12
N PRO A 104 -3.06 7.13 14.25
CA PRO A 104 -1.84 6.83 13.49
C PRO A 104 -1.26 5.45 13.82
N ALA A 105 -1.36 5.00 15.08
CA ALA A 105 -0.90 3.68 15.49
C ALA A 105 -1.66 2.56 14.79
N LEU A 106 -3.00 2.65 14.72
CA LEU A 106 -3.81 1.67 14.00
C LEU A 106 -3.45 1.62 12.50
N VAL A 107 -3.26 2.78 11.86
CA VAL A 107 -2.86 2.85 10.44
C VAL A 107 -1.52 2.16 10.22
N CYS A 108 -0.51 2.47 11.02
CA CYS A 108 0.81 1.86 10.87
C CYS A 108 0.81 0.36 11.22
N PHE A 109 0.08 -0.04 12.26
CA PHE A 109 -0.05 -1.44 12.67
C PHE A 109 -0.70 -2.28 11.57
N PHE A 110 -1.90 -1.90 11.11
CA PHE A 110 -2.56 -2.62 10.02
C PHE A 110 -1.82 -2.48 8.68
N GLY A 111 -1.14 -1.35 8.45
CA GLY A 111 -0.26 -1.16 7.30
C GLY A 111 0.91 -2.15 7.27
N LEU A 112 1.51 -2.44 8.42
CA LEU A 112 2.57 -3.45 8.54
C LEU A 112 2.07 -4.86 8.18
N PHE A 113 0.96 -5.29 8.79
CA PHE A 113 0.36 -6.59 8.50
C PHE A 113 -0.17 -6.68 7.07
N GLY A 114 -0.69 -5.58 6.52
CA GLY A 114 -1.08 -5.47 5.12
C GLY A 114 0.11 -5.66 4.19
N ALA A 115 1.24 -5.01 4.45
CA ALA A 115 2.48 -5.20 3.68
C ALA A 115 2.99 -6.65 3.76
N ALA A 116 2.95 -7.27 4.94
CA ALA A 116 3.30 -8.68 5.13
C ALA A 116 2.40 -9.63 4.32
N TYR A 117 1.09 -9.41 4.38
CA TYR A 117 0.11 -10.18 3.61
C TYR A 117 0.31 -10.03 2.10
N ILE A 118 0.51 -8.80 1.61
CA ILE A 118 0.76 -8.56 0.19
C ILE A 118 2.08 -9.21 -0.24
N CYS A 119 3.13 -9.10 0.58
CA CYS A 119 4.41 -9.77 0.32
C CYS A 119 4.23 -11.29 0.14
N TYR A 120 3.52 -11.93 1.07
CA TYR A 120 3.19 -13.36 0.98
C TYR A 120 2.39 -13.69 -0.28
N TYR A 121 1.36 -12.88 -0.60
CA TYR A 121 0.54 -13.07 -1.79
C TYR A 121 1.36 -12.96 -3.09
N LYS A 122 2.27 -11.98 -3.17
CA LYS A 122 3.17 -11.79 -4.32
C LYS A 122 4.15 -12.95 -4.45
N TRP A 123 4.69 -13.43 -3.34
CA TRP A 123 5.58 -14.58 -3.30
C TRP A 123 4.88 -15.85 -3.80
N LYS A 124 3.68 -16.16 -3.28
CA LYS A 124 2.86 -17.31 -3.72
C LYS A 124 2.54 -17.28 -5.22
N ARG A 125 2.45 -16.09 -5.83
CA ARG A 125 2.11 -15.89 -7.24
C ARG A 125 3.32 -15.69 -8.16
N HIS A 126 4.53 -16.05 -7.71
CA HIS A 126 5.79 -15.91 -8.45
C HIS A 126 6.04 -14.48 -9.00
N GLN A 127 5.50 -13.47 -8.31
CA GLN A 127 5.72 -12.06 -8.64
C GLN A 127 6.94 -11.52 -7.88
N ARG A 128 7.46 -10.36 -8.31
CA ARG A 128 8.53 -9.65 -7.61
C ARG A 128 8.10 -9.22 -6.20
N TRP A 129 8.44 -10.03 -5.21
CA TRP A 129 8.10 -9.85 -3.79
C TRP A 129 9.19 -9.11 -2.99
N ARG A 130 10.46 -9.19 -3.41
CA ARG A 130 11.61 -8.60 -2.71
C ARG A 130 11.44 -7.12 -2.31
N PRO A 131 10.86 -6.22 -3.14
CA PRO A 131 10.61 -4.83 -2.73
C PRO A 131 9.69 -4.72 -1.50
N TRP A 132 8.74 -5.63 -1.33
CA TRP A 132 7.80 -5.61 -0.21
C TRP A 132 8.48 -5.92 1.13
N ILE A 133 9.60 -6.68 1.13
CA ILE A 133 10.41 -6.86 2.32
C ILE A 133 11.01 -5.54 2.79
N ALA A 134 11.49 -4.70 1.86
CA ALA A 134 12.00 -3.37 2.20
C ALA A 134 10.88 -2.48 2.79
N VAL A 135 9.66 -2.56 2.23
CA VAL A 135 8.49 -1.86 2.76
C VAL A 135 8.19 -2.29 4.21
N ILE A 136 8.16 -3.61 4.48
CA ILE A 136 7.93 -4.15 5.82
C ILE A 136 9.01 -3.66 6.80
N TRP A 137 10.28 -3.76 6.41
CA TRP A 137 11.40 -3.32 7.25
C TRP A 137 11.34 -1.84 7.61
N PHE A 138 10.84 -0.99 6.71
CA PHE A 138 10.69 0.43 6.98
C PHE A 138 9.44 0.75 7.81
N ILE A 139 8.29 0.16 7.49
CA ILE A 139 7.04 0.42 8.22
C ILE A 139 7.11 -0.15 9.64
N MET A 140 7.86 -1.23 9.86
CA MET A 140 7.99 -1.88 11.17
C MET A 140 8.41 -0.92 12.30
N PRO A 141 9.55 -0.20 12.24
CA PRO A 141 9.92 0.75 13.29
C PRO A 141 8.92 1.89 13.45
N VAL A 142 8.29 2.36 12.37
CA VAL A 142 7.25 3.40 12.44
C VAL A 142 6.02 2.89 13.20
N ALA A 143 5.57 1.67 12.91
CA ALA A 143 4.46 1.02 13.59
C ALA A 143 4.77 0.77 15.07
N ILE A 144 5.99 0.30 15.38
CA ILE A 144 6.44 0.12 16.76
C ILE A 144 6.43 1.46 17.50
N GLY A 145 7.00 2.52 16.92
CA GLY A 145 7.06 3.83 17.56
C GLY A 145 5.67 4.36 17.94
N TRP A 146 4.72 4.30 17.01
CA TRP A 146 3.34 4.71 17.29
C TRP A 146 2.62 3.80 18.30
N SER A 147 2.83 2.49 18.22
CA SER A 147 2.19 1.52 19.12
C SER A 147 2.69 1.68 20.56
N VAL A 148 4.01 1.83 20.75
CA VAL A 148 4.64 2.06 22.05
C VAL A 148 4.17 3.39 22.63
N ASN A 149 4.16 4.46 21.82
CA ASN A 149 3.67 5.77 22.26
C ASN A 149 2.19 5.73 22.70
N SER A 150 1.36 5.00 21.95
CA SER A 150 -0.06 4.82 22.29
C SER A 150 -0.26 4.00 23.55
N ALA A 151 0.49 2.90 23.71
CA ALA A 151 0.44 2.07 24.90
C ALA A 151 0.91 2.86 26.14
N ALA A 152 1.97 3.66 26.01
CA ALA A 152 2.45 4.52 27.09
C ALA A 152 1.38 5.53 27.52
N MET A 153 0.71 6.21 26.58
CA MET A 153 -0.39 7.12 26.91
C MET A 153 -1.56 6.39 27.59
N LEU A 154 -1.93 5.20 27.13
CA LEU A 154 -3.02 4.43 27.71
C LEU A 154 -2.71 3.86 29.09
N ILE A 155 -1.46 3.52 29.38
CA ILE A 155 -1.05 2.92 30.66
C ILE A 155 -0.73 4.00 31.68
N LEU A 156 -0.08 5.09 31.28
CA LEU A 156 0.40 6.14 32.20
C LEU A 156 -0.64 7.22 32.48
N ASN A 157 -1.66 7.38 31.61
CA ASN A 157 -2.81 8.26 31.87
C ASN A 157 -4.09 7.49 32.22
N ALA A 158 -4.02 6.17 32.48
CA ALA A 158 -5.10 5.40 33.11
C ALA A 158 -5.00 5.48 34.64
#